data_AF-A0A3N8QMX0-F1
#
_entry.id   AF-A0A3N8QMX0-F1
#
_cell.length_a   1.000
_cell.length_b   1.000
_cell.length_c   1.000
_cell.angle_alpha   90.00
_cell.angle_beta   90.00
_cell.angle_gamma   90.00
#
_symmetry.space_group_name_H-M   'P 1'
#
loop_
_entity.id
_entity.type
_entity.pdbx_description
1 polymer ?
#
loop_
_entity_poly.entity_id
_entity_poly.type
_entity_poly.pdbx_seq_one_letter_code
_entity_poly.pdbx_strand_id
1 'polypeptide(L)'
;MNDSSASRAHGEPERSRPARILVWDAPVRVFHWLTVIAFAGAWLTAESERWRLMHVAFGYTMLGLVAFRVVWGVAGTRHARFSSFVRSPTAVFRYVLSLAKGRPEHHVGHNPAGAVAIVAMLAMTVVTGLTGWMAYTGNGESVGDLHEGAANVMLALVVVHVAAVLVSSLVHRENLAGAMVTGHKRGAPVDGIRRAWSGIAVIMAAAVIGWWWTQWHAAPQPVPADRPVVTDAGRPANAVGRDDD
;
A
#
# COMPACT_ATOMS: atom_id res chain seq x y z
N MET A 1 12.11 -22.19 -71.91
CA MET A 1 11.46 -22.93 -70.81
C MET A 1 11.18 -21.95 -69.70
N ASN A 2 9.93 -21.95 -69.27
CA ASN A 2 9.22 -21.01 -68.39
C ASN A 2 9.81 -20.78 -66.99
N ASP A 3 9.60 -19.54 -66.53
CA ASP A 3 8.99 -19.06 -65.27
C ASP A 3 9.62 -19.32 -63.88
N SER A 4 9.94 -18.18 -63.25
CA SER A 4 9.39 -17.69 -61.98
C SER A 4 9.47 -18.54 -60.69
N SER A 5 10.21 -18.00 -59.71
CA SER A 5 9.80 -17.88 -58.29
C SER A 5 10.73 -16.87 -57.62
N ALA A 6 10.44 -15.56 -57.67
CA ALA A 6 9.59 -14.84 -56.72
C ALA A 6 9.97 -15.06 -55.25
N SER A 7 10.61 -14.03 -54.69
CA SER A 7 10.52 -13.56 -53.29
C SER A 7 9.44 -14.22 -52.44
N ARG A 8 9.84 -14.74 -51.27
CA ARG A 8 9.15 -14.62 -49.97
C ARG A 8 9.90 -15.43 -48.89
N ALA A 9 10.96 -14.85 -48.34
CA ALA A 9 11.18 -14.99 -46.91
C ALA A 9 10.57 -13.75 -46.27
N HIS A 10 9.23 -13.71 -46.23
CA HIS A 10 8.56 -12.87 -45.25
C HIS A 10 9.17 -13.25 -43.90
N GLY A 11 9.75 -12.26 -43.22
CA GLY A 11 10.20 -12.41 -41.85
C GLY A 11 9.07 -13.05 -41.06
N GLU A 12 9.25 -14.32 -40.72
CA GLU A 12 8.61 -14.85 -39.53
C GLU A 12 9.04 -13.87 -38.44
N PRO A 13 8.10 -13.22 -37.73
CA PRO A 13 8.48 -12.44 -36.57
C PRO A 13 9.21 -13.41 -35.68
N GLU A 14 10.53 -13.20 -35.50
CA GLU A 14 11.30 -13.93 -34.50
C GLU A 14 10.42 -13.97 -33.26
N ARG A 15 10.00 -15.17 -32.85
CA ARG A 15 9.37 -15.36 -31.54
C ARG A 15 10.45 -15.01 -30.54
N SER A 16 10.56 -13.73 -30.26
CA SER A 16 11.60 -13.12 -29.44
C SER A 16 11.60 -13.88 -28.12
N ARG A 17 12.72 -14.54 -27.82
CA ARG A 17 12.87 -15.34 -26.60
C ARG A 17 12.44 -14.49 -25.40
N PRO A 18 11.70 -15.05 -24.43
CA PRO A 18 11.24 -14.31 -23.27
C PRO A 18 12.44 -13.69 -22.55
N ALA A 19 12.45 -12.36 -22.49
CA ALA A 19 13.51 -11.57 -21.88
C ALA A 19 13.04 -11.00 -20.54
N ARG A 20 13.98 -10.57 -19.69
CA ARG A 20 13.65 -9.84 -18.47
C ARG A 20 13.27 -8.41 -18.84
N ILE A 21 12.01 -8.05 -18.65
CA ILE A 21 11.44 -6.75 -18.98
C ILE A 21 11.03 -5.98 -17.74
N LEU A 22 11.20 -4.67 -17.75
CA LEU A 22 10.70 -3.79 -16.70
C LEU A 22 9.19 -3.61 -16.90
N VAL A 23 8.38 -4.01 -15.92
CA VAL A 23 6.91 -3.90 -15.97
C VAL A 23 6.42 -2.87 -14.96
N TRP A 24 6.93 -2.93 -13.73
CA TRP A 24 6.52 -2.02 -12.67
C TRP A 24 7.53 -0.89 -12.52
N ASP A 25 7.07 0.34 -12.73
CA ASP A 25 7.87 1.52 -12.45
C ASP A 25 8.15 1.67 -10.94
N ALA A 26 9.19 2.44 -10.61
CA ALA A 26 9.61 2.63 -9.24
C ALA A 26 8.55 3.33 -8.36
N PRO A 27 7.81 4.35 -8.84
CA PRO A 27 6.76 4.96 -8.03
C PRO A 27 5.66 3.98 -7.63
N VAL A 28 5.16 3.13 -8.53
CA VAL A 28 4.14 2.11 -8.19
C VAL A 28 4.67 1.13 -7.14
N ARG A 29 5.95 0.76 -7.24
CA ARG A 29 6.60 -0.15 -6.28
C ARG A 29 6.73 0.47 -4.89
N VAL A 30 7.24 1.69 -4.82
CA VAL A 30 7.38 2.40 -3.53
C VAL A 30 6.01 2.68 -2.93
N PHE A 31 5.01 3.10 -3.74
CA PHE A 31 3.63 3.26 -3.28
C PHE A 31 3.09 1.99 -2.62
N HIS A 32 3.28 0.83 -3.26
CA HIS A 32 2.80 -0.45 -2.73
C HIS A 32 3.46 -0.78 -1.38
N TRP A 33 4.79 -0.75 -1.31
CA TRP A 33 5.50 -1.11 -0.08
C TRP A 33 5.26 -0.11 1.05
N LEU A 34 5.15 1.19 0.75
CA LEU A 34 4.75 2.19 1.74
C LEU A 34 3.31 1.96 2.20
N THR A 35 2.39 1.60 1.31
CA THR A 35 1.01 1.24 1.69
C THR A 35 0.99 0.01 2.60
N VAL A 36 1.79 -1.02 2.30
CA VAL A 36 1.91 -2.22 3.15
C VAL A 36 2.44 -1.88 4.53
N ILE A 37 3.52 -1.09 4.62
CA ILE A 37 4.11 -0.68 5.90
C ILE A 37 3.14 0.20 6.68
N ALA A 38 2.50 1.17 6.01
CA ALA A 38 1.53 2.06 6.66
C ALA A 38 0.32 1.28 7.18
N PHE A 39 -0.24 0.37 6.39
CA PHE A 39 -1.35 -0.47 6.81
C PHE A 39 -0.98 -1.34 8.02
N ALA A 40 0.15 -2.05 7.95
CA ALA A 40 0.63 -2.88 9.05
C ALA A 40 0.91 -2.05 10.30
N GLY A 41 1.52 -0.88 10.15
CA GLY A 41 1.76 0.06 11.24
C GLY A 41 0.47 0.57 11.87
N ALA A 42 -0.52 0.97 11.06
CA ALA A 42 -1.83 1.41 11.54
C ALA A 42 -2.52 0.27 12.33
N TRP A 43 -2.53 -0.95 11.79
CA TRP A 43 -3.14 -2.10 12.44
C TRP A 43 -2.46 -2.44 13.77
N LEU A 44 -1.12 -2.48 13.82
CA LEU A 44 -0.36 -2.77 15.03
C LEU A 44 -0.53 -1.71 16.13
N THR A 45 -0.90 -0.48 15.77
CA THR A 45 -1.03 0.64 16.69
C THR A 45 -2.48 0.98 17.06
N ALA A 46 -3.46 0.30 16.44
CA ALA A 46 -4.89 0.63 16.56
C ALA A 46 -5.44 0.55 17.99
N GLU A 47 -5.04 -0.47 18.76
CA GLU A 47 -5.57 -0.74 20.11
C GLU A 47 -4.88 0.06 21.23
N SER A 48 -3.92 0.93 20.89
CA SER A 48 -3.09 1.59 21.90
C SER A 48 -3.27 3.10 21.88
N GLU A 49 -3.81 3.63 22.98
CA GLU A 49 -3.93 5.07 23.19
C GLU A 49 -2.57 5.79 23.12
N ARG A 50 -1.51 5.13 23.62
CA ARG A 50 -0.13 5.62 23.52
C ARG A 50 0.32 5.78 22.07
N TRP A 51 -0.07 4.86 21.19
CA TRP A 51 0.33 4.85 19.79
C TRP A 51 -0.71 5.48 18.86
N ARG A 52 -1.77 6.08 19.40
CA ARG A 52 -2.88 6.67 18.65
C ARG A 52 -2.42 7.68 17.60
N LEU A 53 -1.46 8.56 17.95
CA LEU A 53 -0.90 9.51 16.98
C LEU A 53 -0.24 8.82 15.79
N MET A 54 0.44 7.69 16.04
CA MET A 54 1.09 6.93 14.98
C MET A 54 0.07 6.17 14.13
N HIS A 55 -0.97 5.61 14.74
CA HIS A 55 -2.11 5.02 14.02
C HIS A 55 -2.72 6.03 13.03
N VAL A 56 -3.02 7.24 13.51
CA VAL A 56 -3.57 8.33 12.69
C VAL A 56 -2.58 8.77 11.60
N ALA A 57 -1.29 8.88 11.94
CA ALA A 57 -0.24 9.23 10.97
C ALA A 57 -0.14 8.22 9.83
N PHE A 58 -0.23 6.92 10.12
CA PHE A 58 -0.27 5.87 9.11
C PHE A 58 -1.54 5.94 8.27
N GLY A 59 -2.70 6.16 8.87
CA GLY A 59 -3.97 6.34 8.15
C GLY A 59 -3.92 7.51 7.15
N TYR A 60 -3.41 8.68 7.56
CA TYR A 60 -3.22 9.81 6.65
C TYR A 60 -2.16 9.55 5.58
N THR A 61 -1.11 8.79 5.92
CA THR A 61 -0.12 8.36 4.92
C THR A 61 -0.79 7.52 3.84
N MET A 62 -1.67 6.58 4.20
CA MET A 62 -2.41 5.77 3.24
C MET A 62 -3.30 6.63 2.35
N LEU A 63 -4.03 7.61 2.90
CA LEU A 63 -4.85 8.54 2.09
C LEU A 63 -4.00 9.34 1.10
N GLY A 64 -2.86 9.89 1.53
CA GLY A 64 -1.94 10.62 0.66
C GLY A 64 -1.36 9.75 -0.45
N LEU A 65 -0.98 8.50 -0.12
CA LEU A 65 -0.51 7.51 -1.09
C LEU A 65 -1.60 7.15 -2.10
N VAL A 66 -2.85 6.99 -1.68
CA VAL A 66 -3.98 6.74 -2.59
C VAL A 66 -4.20 7.93 -3.53
N ALA A 67 -4.18 9.16 -3.03
CA ALA A 67 -4.27 10.35 -3.87
C ALA A 67 -3.17 10.38 -4.93
N PHE A 68 -1.91 10.12 -4.54
CA PHE A 68 -0.80 9.95 -5.47
C PHE A 68 -1.09 8.84 -6.49
N ARG A 69 -1.56 7.68 -6.03
CA ARG A 69 -1.83 6.52 -6.90
C ARG A 69 -2.93 6.80 -7.91
N VAL A 70 -3.95 7.59 -7.56
CA VAL A 70 -5.01 8.00 -8.48
C VAL A 70 -4.43 8.87 -9.60
N VAL A 71 -3.64 9.89 -9.23
CA VAL A 71 -2.96 10.78 -10.20
C VAL A 71 -2.00 9.99 -11.10
N TRP A 72 -1.15 9.15 -10.51
CA TRP A 72 -0.20 8.31 -11.25
C TRP A 72 -0.93 7.24 -12.10
N GLY A 73 -2.11 6.81 -11.68
CA GLY A 73 -2.95 5.88 -12.45
C GLY A 73 -3.63 6.49 -13.67
N VAL A 74 -3.55 7.81 -13.85
CA VAL A 74 -3.98 8.48 -15.07
C VAL A 74 -2.77 8.89 -15.92
N ALA A 75 -1.75 9.51 -15.30
CA ALA A 75 -0.63 10.10 -16.01
C ALA A 75 0.62 9.18 -16.16
N GLY A 76 0.73 8.13 -15.34
CA GLY A 76 1.94 7.33 -15.19
C GLY A 76 2.28 6.42 -16.37
N THR A 77 3.14 5.43 -16.13
CA THR A 77 3.59 4.50 -17.18
C THR A 77 2.51 3.53 -17.63
N ARG A 78 2.74 2.84 -18.77
CA ARG A 78 1.77 1.94 -19.42
C ARG A 78 1.03 1.03 -18.43
N HIS A 79 1.75 0.32 -17.57
CA HIS A 79 1.20 -0.67 -16.65
C HIS A 79 0.67 -0.07 -15.34
N ALA A 80 0.97 1.21 -15.08
CA ALA A 80 0.44 1.94 -13.92
C ALA A 80 -0.99 2.47 -14.17
N ARG A 81 -1.33 2.75 -15.43
CA ARG A 81 -2.60 3.40 -15.80
C ARG A 81 -3.81 2.50 -15.58
N PHE A 82 -4.87 3.01 -14.96
CA PHE A 82 -6.11 2.26 -14.75
C PHE A 82 -6.73 1.76 -16.05
N SER A 83 -6.67 2.55 -17.12
CA SER A 83 -7.17 2.15 -18.45
C SER A 83 -6.46 0.93 -19.05
N SER A 84 -5.25 0.60 -18.60
CA SER A 84 -4.52 -0.57 -19.10
C SER A 84 -5.04 -1.89 -18.53
N PHE A 85 -5.58 -1.87 -17.30
CA PHE A 85 -5.88 -3.08 -16.53
C PHE A 85 -7.32 -3.16 -15.99
N VAL A 86 -8.02 -2.05 -15.81
CA VAL A 86 -9.43 -2.07 -15.43
C VAL A 86 -10.22 -2.53 -16.66
N ARG A 87 -10.60 -3.80 -16.65
CA ARG A 87 -11.40 -4.45 -17.70
C ARG A 87 -12.85 -4.54 -17.28
N SER A 88 -13.74 -4.82 -18.24
CA SER A 88 -15.17 -4.96 -17.97
C SER A 88 -15.44 -6.07 -16.94
N PRO A 89 -16.52 -5.98 -16.15
CA PRO A 89 -16.88 -7.00 -15.15
C PRO A 89 -16.98 -8.42 -15.72
N THR A 90 -17.41 -8.55 -16.99
CA THR A 90 -17.48 -9.83 -17.70
C THR A 90 -16.10 -10.46 -17.92
N ALA A 91 -15.05 -9.66 -18.12
CA ALA A 91 -13.68 -10.17 -18.28
C ALA A 91 -13.11 -10.67 -16.94
N VAL A 92 -13.46 -10.02 -15.83
CA VAL A 92 -13.11 -10.48 -14.47
C VAL A 92 -13.72 -11.86 -14.20
N PHE A 93 -15.02 -12.01 -14.43
CA PHE A 93 -15.71 -13.28 -14.20
C PHE A 93 -15.15 -14.42 -15.05
N ARG A 94 -14.85 -14.16 -16.34
CA ARG A 94 -14.21 -15.15 -17.21
C ARG A 94 -12.83 -15.58 -16.72
N TYR A 95 -12.03 -14.65 -16.19
CA TYR A 95 -10.70 -14.96 -15.68
C TYR A 95 -10.75 -15.79 -14.38
N VAL A 96 -11.66 -15.46 -13.46
CA VAL A 96 -11.87 -16.29 -12.26
C VAL A 96 -12.30 -17.70 -12.66
N LEU A 97 -13.18 -17.83 -13.65
CA LEU A 97 -13.63 -19.12 -14.16
C LEU A 97 -12.51 -19.88 -14.90
N SER A 98 -11.58 -19.21 -15.57
CA SER A 98 -10.46 -19.85 -16.27
C SER A 98 -9.40 -20.38 -15.29
N LEU A 99 -9.18 -19.68 -14.17
CA LEU A 99 -8.39 -20.18 -13.03
C LEU A 99 -9.03 -21.43 -12.43
N ALA A 100 -10.34 -21.41 -12.15
CA ALA A 100 -11.06 -22.57 -11.62
C ALA A 100 -11.05 -23.78 -12.57
N LYS A 101 -10.95 -23.54 -13.88
CA LYS A 101 -10.87 -24.57 -14.94
C LYS A 101 -9.43 -25.00 -15.28
N GLY A 102 -8.42 -24.50 -14.56
CA GLY A 102 -7.01 -24.87 -14.79
C GLY A 102 -6.44 -24.41 -16.14
N ARG A 103 -7.04 -23.39 -16.78
CA ARG A 103 -6.56 -22.77 -18.04
C ARG A 103 -6.16 -21.31 -17.80
N PRO A 104 -5.08 -21.05 -17.04
CA PRO A 104 -4.75 -19.70 -16.62
C PRO A 104 -4.32 -18.83 -17.81
N GLU A 105 -5.02 -17.72 -18.04
CA GLU A 105 -4.66 -16.76 -19.07
C GLU A 105 -3.42 -15.95 -18.65
N HIS A 106 -2.40 -15.90 -19.50
CA HIS A 106 -1.16 -15.17 -19.22
C HIS A 106 -1.36 -13.67 -19.44
N HIS A 107 -1.10 -12.87 -18.39
CA HIS A 107 -1.22 -11.41 -18.42
C HIS A 107 0.10 -10.79 -17.97
N VAL A 108 0.72 -9.98 -18.83
CA VAL A 108 2.02 -9.35 -18.53
C VAL A 108 1.89 -8.29 -17.42
N GLY A 109 0.82 -7.49 -17.46
CA GLY A 109 0.50 -6.47 -16.45
C GLY A 109 -0.27 -7.04 -15.25
N HIS A 110 -1.39 -6.42 -14.91
CA HIS A 110 -2.34 -6.97 -13.93
C HIS A 110 -3.29 -7.96 -14.62
N ASN A 111 -3.62 -9.03 -13.92
CA ASN A 111 -4.73 -9.89 -14.30
C ASN A 111 -6.07 -9.26 -13.88
N PRO A 112 -7.21 -9.68 -14.46
CA PRO A 112 -8.52 -9.14 -14.12
C PRO A 112 -8.90 -9.25 -12.63
N ALA A 113 -8.50 -10.34 -11.95
CA ALA A 113 -8.72 -10.49 -10.51
C ALA A 113 -7.92 -9.47 -9.69
N GLY A 114 -6.65 -9.25 -10.03
CA GLY A 114 -5.78 -8.26 -9.40
C GLY A 114 -6.25 -6.83 -9.66
N ALA A 115 -6.82 -6.55 -10.83
CA ALA A 115 -7.45 -5.27 -11.12
C ALA A 115 -8.59 -4.95 -10.15
N VAL A 116 -9.47 -5.93 -9.88
CA VAL A 116 -10.55 -5.77 -8.90
C VAL A 116 -10.01 -5.59 -7.49
N ALA A 117 -9.02 -6.39 -7.09
CA ALA A 117 -8.41 -6.25 -5.77
C ALA A 117 -7.81 -4.85 -5.56
N ILE A 118 -7.12 -4.29 -6.56
CA ILE A 118 -6.56 -2.93 -6.50
C ILE A 118 -7.68 -1.91 -6.31
N VAL A 119 -8.73 -1.95 -7.14
CA VAL A 119 -9.83 -0.97 -7.04
C VAL A 119 -10.54 -1.07 -5.70
N ALA A 120 -10.83 -2.29 -5.24
CA ALA A 120 -11.46 -2.54 -3.94
C ALA A 120 -10.61 -2.02 -2.78
N MET A 121 -9.30 -2.31 -2.76
CA MET A 121 -8.39 -1.84 -1.71
C MET A 121 -8.20 -0.32 -1.76
N LEU A 122 -8.13 0.31 -2.94
CA LEU A 122 -8.06 1.77 -3.03
C LEU A 122 -9.34 2.43 -2.51
N ALA A 123 -10.50 1.93 -2.91
CA ALA A 123 -11.78 2.43 -2.43
C ALA A 123 -11.94 2.25 -0.92
N MET A 124 -11.63 1.06 -0.41
CA MET A 124 -11.70 0.80 1.04
C MET A 124 -10.70 1.62 1.84
N THR A 125 -9.54 1.97 1.26
CA THR A 125 -8.58 2.85 1.94
C THR A 125 -9.18 4.25 2.13
N VAL A 126 -9.87 4.76 1.10
CA VAL A 126 -10.57 6.04 1.17
C VAL A 126 -11.68 5.99 2.22
N VAL A 127 -12.53 4.96 2.19
CA VAL A 127 -13.61 4.79 3.18
C VAL A 127 -13.04 4.76 4.60
N THR A 128 -12.08 3.88 4.86
CA THR A 128 -11.49 3.69 6.19
C THR A 128 -10.77 4.96 6.68
N GLY A 129 -10.03 5.64 5.80
CA GLY A 129 -9.34 6.87 6.16
C GLY A 129 -10.29 8.04 6.42
N LEU A 130 -11.37 8.17 5.65
CA LEU A 130 -12.39 9.20 5.88
C LEU A 130 -13.16 8.96 7.18
N THR A 131 -13.58 7.73 7.44
CA THR A 131 -14.24 7.39 8.71
C THR A 131 -13.31 7.57 9.89
N GLY A 132 -12.02 7.23 9.75
CA GLY A 132 -11.01 7.46 10.78
C GLY A 132 -10.79 8.95 11.07
N TRP A 133 -10.74 9.79 10.03
CA TRP A 133 -10.66 11.25 10.19
C TRP A 133 -11.88 11.83 10.89
N MET A 134 -13.09 11.38 10.51
CA MET A 134 -14.33 11.82 11.16
C MET A 134 -14.40 11.36 12.62
N ALA A 135 -14.02 10.12 12.93
CA ALA A 135 -13.94 9.62 14.30
C ALA A 135 -12.94 10.45 15.13
N TYR A 136 -11.75 10.71 14.57
CA TYR A 136 -10.71 11.51 15.23
C TYR A 136 -11.12 12.95 15.53
N THR A 137 -11.98 13.54 14.70
CA THR A 137 -12.49 14.91 14.87
C THR A 137 -13.75 15.00 15.75
N GLY A 138 -14.23 13.88 16.32
CA GLY A 138 -15.30 13.87 17.32
C GLY A 138 -16.72 13.66 16.76
N ASN A 139 -16.88 13.06 15.58
CA ASN A 139 -18.20 12.85 14.94
C ASN A 139 -19.04 11.69 15.55
N GLY A 140 -18.89 11.40 16.84
CA GLY A 140 -19.68 10.39 17.56
C GLY A 140 -19.20 8.95 17.43
N GLU A 141 -19.65 8.10 18.36
CA GLU A 141 -19.22 6.69 18.52
C GLU A 141 -19.53 5.83 17.29
N SER A 142 -20.68 6.04 16.63
CA SER A 142 -21.09 5.26 15.45
C SER A 142 -20.13 5.38 14.26
N VAL A 143 -19.38 6.48 14.15
CA VAL A 143 -18.35 6.64 13.12
C VAL A 143 -17.10 5.82 13.45
N GLY A 144 -16.79 5.67 14.74
CA GLY A 144 -15.76 4.77 15.23
C GLY A 144 -16.07 3.31 14.87
N ASP A 145 -17.30 2.85 15.15
CA ASP A 145 -17.75 1.51 14.79
C ASP A 145 -17.66 1.26 13.27
N LEU A 146 -18.05 2.26 12.47
CA LEU A 146 -17.95 2.20 11.02
C LEU A 146 -16.49 2.14 10.55
N HIS A 147 -15.58 2.87 11.21
CA HIS A 147 -14.16 2.81 10.94
C HIS A 147 -13.59 1.41 11.24
N GLU A 148 -13.92 0.84 12.41
CA GLU A 148 -13.50 -0.50 12.79
C GLU A 148 -14.03 -1.55 11.80
N GLY A 149 -15.32 -1.49 11.46
CA GLY A 149 -15.92 -2.37 10.47
C GLY A 149 -15.25 -2.26 9.10
N ALA A 150 -14.98 -1.05 8.61
CA ALA A 150 -14.28 -0.81 7.36
C ALA A 150 -12.83 -1.33 7.39
N ALA A 151 -12.12 -1.15 8.51
CA ALA A 151 -10.77 -1.65 8.73
C ALA A 151 -10.72 -3.19 8.72
N ASN A 152 -11.71 -3.86 9.32
CA ASN A 152 -11.83 -5.32 9.29
C ASN A 152 -12.09 -5.85 7.87
N VAL A 153 -12.95 -5.17 7.09
CA VAL A 153 -13.15 -5.49 5.67
C VAL A 153 -11.86 -5.29 4.88
N MET A 154 -11.12 -4.20 5.12
CA MET A 154 -9.81 -3.97 4.51
C MET A 154 -8.84 -5.11 4.83
N LEU A 155 -8.74 -5.52 6.10
CA LEU A 155 -7.88 -6.62 6.52
C LEU A 155 -8.22 -7.92 5.79
N ALA A 156 -9.50 -8.26 5.68
CA ALA A 156 -9.96 -9.41 4.90
C ALA A 156 -9.55 -9.32 3.43
N LEU A 157 -9.70 -8.16 2.79
CA LEU A 157 -9.26 -7.93 1.41
C LEU A 157 -7.74 -8.11 1.25
N VAL A 158 -6.95 -7.62 2.21
CA VAL A 158 -5.49 -7.80 2.21
C VAL A 158 -5.11 -9.28 2.32
N VAL A 159 -5.75 -10.03 3.21
CA VAL A 159 -5.52 -11.48 3.36
C VAL A 159 -5.85 -12.22 2.06
N VAL A 160 -7.02 -11.94 1.47
CA VAL A 160 -7.42 -12.52 0.18
C VAL A 160 -6.44 -12.15 -0.93
N HIS A 161 -5.99 -10.90 -0.97
CA HIS A 161 -5.01 -10.43 -1.95
C HIS A 161 -3.68 -11.20 -1.83
N VAL A 162 -3.13 -11.33 -0.61
CA VAL A 162 -1.89 -12.07 -0.37
C VAL A 162 -2.05 -13.54 -0.76
N ALA A 163 -3.15 -14.19 -0.38
CA ALA A 163 -3.45 -15.56 -0.78
C ALA A 163 -3.51 -15.70 -2.32
N ALA A 164 -4.19 -14.77 -3.00
CA ALA A 164 -4.27 -14.75 -4.46
C ALA A 164 -2.89 -14.56 -5.13
N VAL A 165 -2.02 -13.73 -4.55
CA VAL A 165 -0.63 -13.55 -5.01
C VAL A 165 0.17 -14.84 -4.84
N LEU A 166 0.03 -15.54 -3.72
CA LEU A 166 0.71 -16.82 -3.47
C LEU A 166 0.24 -17.90 -4.45
N VAL A 167 -1.08 -18.09 -4.57
CA VAL A 167 -1.68 -19.05 -5.51
C VAL A 167 -1.27 -18.74 -6.95
N SER A 168 -1.37 -17.48 -7.37
CA SER A 168 -0.97 -17.07 -8.72
C SER A 168 0.53 -17.28 -8.95
N SER A 169 1.37 -17.01 -7.94
CA SER A 169 2.81 -17.23 -8.04
C SER A 169 3.14 -18.71 -8.24
N LEU A 170 2.43 -19.61 -7.55
CA LEU A 170 2.59 -21.05 -7.66
C LEU A 170 2.06 -21.58 -9.01
N VAL A 171 0.85 -21.19 -9.41
CA VAL A 171 0.19 -21.64 -10.64
C VAL A 171 0.95 -21.16 -11.88
N HIS A 172 1.39 -19.91 -11.90
CA HIS A 172 2.16 -19.34 -13.00
C HIS A 172 3.66 -19.63 -12.91
N ARG A 173 4.14 -20.23 -11.80
CA ARG A 173 5.56 -20.44 -11.49
C ARG A 173 6.40 -19.17 -11.65
N GLU A 174 5.84 -18.05 -11.21
CA GLU A 174 6.46 -16.73 -11.25
C GLU A 174 6.44 -16.10 -9.86
N ASN A 175 7.57 -15.54 -9.42
CA ASN A 175 7.62 -14.86 -8.13
C ASN A 175 7.03 -13.44 -8.26
N LEU A 176 5.72 -13.30 -8.04
CA LEU A 176 5.02 -12.02 -8.17
C LEU A 176 5.46 -11.00 -7.11
N ALA A 177 5.70 -11.45 -5.87
CA ALA A 177 6.24 -10.59 -4.81
C ALA A 177 7.65 -10.07 -5.17
N GLY A 178 8.51 -10.94 -5.67
CA GLY A 178 9.84 -10.58 -6.18
C GLY A 178 9.79 -9.66 -7.40
N ALA A 179 8.81 -9.84 -8.29
CA ALA A 179 8.56 -8.91 -9.38
C ALA A 179 8.16 -7.53 -8.85
N MET A 180 7.43 -7.45 -7.73
CA MET A 180 7.06 -6.18 -7.12
C MET A 180 8.25 -5.47 -6.45
N VAL A 181 9.21 -6.22 -5.89
CA VAL A 181 10.45 -5.63 -5.37
C VAL A 181 11.35 -5.15 -6.49
N THR A 182 11.57 -5.98 -7.51
CA THR A 182 12.56 -5.72 -8.57
C THR A 182 12.01 -4.91 -9.74
N GLY A 183 10.69 -4.89 -9.93
CA GLY A 183 9.99 -4.29 -11.07
C GLY A 183 9.97 -5.11 -12.35
N HIS A 184 10.64 -6.26 -12.37
CA HIS A 184 10.87 -7.01 -13.61
C HIS A 184 10.05 -8.29 -13.68
N LYS A 185 9.59 -8.63 -14.89
CA LYS A 185 8.97 -9.92 -15.23
C LYS A 185 9.63 -10.51 -16.48
N ARG A 186 9.31 -11.77 -16.81
CA ARG A 186 9.70 -12.39 -18.09
C ARG A 186 8.62 -12.10 -19.13
N GLY A 187 8.99 -11.65 -20.32
CA GLY A 187 8.02 -11.32 -21.37
C GLY A 187 8.68 -10.88 -22.67
N ALA A 188 7.88 -10.46 -23.64
CA ALA A 188 8.40 -9.93 -24.90
C ALA A 188 8.99 -8.52 -24.67
N PRO A 189 10.15 -8.17 -25.26
CA PRO A 189 10.79 -6.87 -25.06
C PRO A 189 9.87 -5.66 -25.32
N VAL A 190 8.92 -5.79 -26.25
CA VAL A 190 7.92 -4.77 -26.61
C VAL A 190 6.97 -4.42 -25.46
N ASP A 191 6.80 -5.31 -24.49
CA ASP A 191 5.89 -5.11 -23.36
C ASP A 191 6.53 -4.33 -22.19
N GLY A 192 7.84 -4.11 -22.24
CA GLY A 192 8.60 -3.40 -21.21
C GLY A 192 8.41 -1.88 -21.25
N ILE A 193 8.44 -1.24 -20.08
CA ILE A 193 8.52 0.22 -19.97
C ILE A 193 9.98 0.70 -20.13
N ARG A 194 10.16 1.91 -20.67
CA ARG A 194 11.50 2.47 -20.97
C ARG A 194 12.19 3.13 -19.77
N ARG A 195 11.42 3.69 -18.83
CA ARG A 195 11.95 4.44 -17.67
C ARG A 195 11.27 3.99 -16.38
N ALA A 196 12.07 3.79 -15.34
CA ALA A 196 11.59 3.42 -14.01
C ALA A 196 11.11 4.60 -13.16
N TRP A 197 11.45 5.85 -13.50
CA TRP A 197 11.07 7.05 -12.73
C TRP A 197 11.54 7.04 -11.25
N SER A 198 12.76 6.57 -11.00
CA SER A 198 13.32 6.43 -9.64
C SER A 198 13.36 7.73 -8.84
N GLY A 199 13.54 8.89 -9.47
CA GLY A 199 13.55 10.19 -8.78
C GLY A 199 12.24 10.49 -8.05
N ILE A 200 11.10 10.24 -8.70
CA ILE A 200 9.77 10.41 -8.07
C ILE A 200 9.61 9.45 -6.89
N ALA A 201 10.08 8.21 -7.05
CA ALA A 201 10.01 7.21 -6.00
C ALA A 201 10.83 7.60 -4.75
N VAL A 202 12.02 8.17 -4.94
CA VAL A 202 12.88 8.68 -3.86
C VAL A 202 12.22 9.87 -3.15
N ILE A 203 11.69 10.83 -3.90
CA ILE A 203 10.99 12.00 -3.33
C ILE A 203 9.80 11.54 -2.49
N MET A 204 8.99 10.61 -3.01
CA MET A 204 7.84 10.06 -2.29
C MET A 204 8.26 9.35 -1.00
N ALA A 205 9.29 8.49 -1.05
CA ALA A 205 9.80 7.82 0.14
C ALA A 205 10.34 8.81 1.19
N ALA A 206 11.13 9.79 0.75
CA ALA A 206 11.67 10.83 1.63
C ALA A 206 10.55 11.67 2.28
N ALA A 207 9.51 12.02 1.54
CA ALA A 207 8.36 12.76 2.06
C ALA A 207 7.61 11.96 3.14
N VAL A 208 7.36 10.66 2.91
CA VAL A 208 6.68 9.80 3.89
C VAL A 208 7.54 9.56 5.13
N ILE A 209 8.85 9.31 4.96
CA ILE A 209 9.77 9.14 6.10
C ILE A 209 9.86 10.44 6.90
N GLY A 210 9.99 11.58 6.23
CA GLY A 210 9.98 12.89 6.87
C GLY A 210 8.68 13.16 7.63
N TRP A 211 7.53 12.80 7.07
CA TRP A 211 6.24 12.86 7.74
C TRP A 211 6.23 12.01 9.01
N TRP A 212 6.58 10.73 8.95
CA TRP A 212 6.61 9.87 10.15
C TRP A 212 7.60 10.36 11.20
N TRP A 213 8.74 10.91 10.78
CA TRP A 213 9.70 11.52 11.68
C TRP A 213 9.07 12.66 12.49
N THR A 214 8.32 13.57 11.86
CA THR A 214 7.66 14.66 12.60
C THR A 214 6.61 14.14 13.57
N GLN A 215 5.83 13.13 13.17
CA GLN A 215 4.79 12.55 14.02
C GLN A 215 5.37 11.81 15.23
N TRP A 216 6.50 11.12 15.05
CA TRP A 216 7.22 10.46 16.15
C TRP A 216 7.69 11.47 17.22
N HIS A 217 8.22 12.62 16.79
CA HIS A 217 8.70 13.65 17.72
C HIS A 217 7.57 14.44 18.38
N ALA A 218 6.41 14.52 17.74
CA ALA A 218 5.21 15.13 18.32
C ALA A 218 4.52 14.21 19.35
N ALA A 219 4.80 12.91 19.34
CA ALA A 219 4.17 11.97 20.25
C ALA A 219 4.61 12.23 21.71
N PRO A 220 3.66 12.26 22.68
CA PRO A 220 3.99 12.43 24.09
C PRO A 220 4.99 11.37 24.54
N GLN A 221 6.18 11.82 24.96
CA GLN A 221 7.19 10.92 25.49
C GLN A 221 6.83 10.54 26.94
N PRO A 222 7.05 9.27 27.36
CA PRO A 222 6.88 8.90 28.76
C PRO A 222 7.78 9.80 29.60
N VAL A 223 7.20 10.52 30.58
CA VAL A 223 7.98 11.26 31.57
C VAL A 223 8.81 10.22 32.34
N PRO A 224 10.15 10.33 32.40
CA PRO A 224 10.95 9.47 33.24
C PRO A 224 10.45 9.57 34.68
N ALA A 225 10.12 8.43 35.28
CA ALA A 225 9.65 8.32 36.66
C ALA A 225 10.81 8.52 37.65
N ASP A 226 11.58 9.59 37.52
CA ASP A 226 12.66 9.97 38.42
C ASP A 226 12.60 11.48 38.67
N ARG A 227 11.53 11.92 39.31
CA ARG A 227 11.66 13.02 40.26
C ARG A 227 11.28 12.46 41.61
N PRO A 228 12.22 12.33 42.57
CA PRO A 228 11.80 12.08 43.94
C PRO A 228 10.82 13.19 44.29
N VAL A 229 9.61 12.79 44.68
CA VAL A 229 8.66 13.69 45.32
C VAL A 229 9.41 14.25 46.51
N VAL A 230 9.85 15.51 46.43
CA VAL A 230 10.36 16.23 47.59
C VAL A 230 9.16 16.34 48.50
N THR A 231 9.01 15.39 49.41
CA THR A 231 8.17 15.56 50.58
C THR A 231 8.76 16.75 51.31
N ASP A 232 8.02 17.85 51.34
CA ASP A 232 8.29 19.00 52.19
C ASP A 232 8.10 18.56 53.66
N ALA A 233 9.00 17.71 54.14
CA ALA A 233 9.11 17.26 55.52
C ALA A 233 10.12 18.18 56.20
N GLY A 234 9.75 19.44 56.36
CA GLY A 234 10.68 20.47 56.84
C GLY A 234 10.04 21.71 57.43
N ARG A 235 8.81 21.64 57.95
CA ARG A 235 8.28 22.72 58.81
C ARG A 235 8.36 22.28 60.28
N PRO A 236 9.30 22.79 61.08
CA PRO A 236 9.27 22.55 62.51
C PRO A 236 8.02 23.22 63.09
N ALA A 237 7.20 22.42 63.76
CA ALA A 237 6.13 22.91 64.62
C ALA A 237 6.77 23.64 65.80
N ASN A 238 6.80 24.96 65.76
CA ASN A 238 7.11 25.77 66.94
C ASN A 238 5.96 25.63 67.93
N ALA A 239 6.15 24.74 68.90
CA ALA A 239 5.44 24.72 70.16
C ALA A 239 6.38 25.27 71.24
N VAL A 240 6.17 26.51 71.66
CA VAL A 240 6.55 27.08 72.98
C VAL A 240 5.53 28.21 73.23
N GLY A 241 4.60 28.04 74.17
CA GLY A 241 4.70 28.52 75.56
C GLY A 241 4.18 29.97 75.62
N ARG A 242 2.91 30.21 75.96
CA ARG A 242 2.43 30.53 77.33
C ARG A 242 3.26 31.65 77.97
N ASP A 243 2.68 32.85 78.09
CA ASP A 243 2.46 33.57 79.36
C ASP A 243 1.93 35.01 79.10
N ASP A 244 1.17 35.48 80.10
CA ASP A 244 0.80 36.86 80.47
C ASP A 244 -0.50 37.52 79.94
N ASP A 245 -1.40 37.70 80.92
CA ASP A 245 -2.45 38.71 81.18
C ASP A 245 -3.70 38.86 80.29
#